data_AF-A0A9W6YD32-F1
#
_entry.id   AF-A0A9W6YD32-F1
#
_cell.length_a   1.000
_cell.length_b   1.000
_cell.length_c   1.000
_cell.angle_alpha   90.00
_cell.angle_beta   90.00
_cell.angle_gamma   90.00
#
_symmetry.space_group_name_H-M   'P 1'
#
loop_
_entity.id
_entity.type
_entity.pdbx_description
1 polymer ?
#
loop_
_entity_poly.entity_id
_entity_poly.type
_entity_poly.pdbx_seq_one_letter_code
_entity_poly.pdbx_strand_id
1 'polypeptide(L)'
;MLVSRRTFICWWFVFLGVHLVTCCYNGAYAFFYWTFNTTETSWYLAFYHVGMPPDYYGIIGIVHILMASVHGVCILLMVGGSLWLRNFVFTPWGEYNDAKFRKILNGCTMQAKITEFRVKRVSVSAKVRKSLSMVTAEVTNRYGFLGVNGKYFHWITASRELVETTLQTIQAYRMSRLLPSLCLDRFYVVALVLNCWSSAVIYASCYRGSESRKRFTSLACDCTLDLISSMGVTFIVVLSYVGQYDPDTTDFGGNPWYNDEWTARALNEFQIVLIVSWSDLASRVPYNTDPVLHM
;
A
#
# COMPACT_ATOMS: atom_id res chain seq x y z
N MET A 1 22.53 4.59 -12.50
CA MET A 1 21.56 5.30 -11.64
C MET A 1 21.47 6.76 -12.08
N LEU A 2 20.29 7.28 -12.38
CA LEU A 2 20.05 8.65 -12.92
C LEU A 2 19.50 9.62 -11.87
N VAL A 3 19.74 9.33 -10.58
CA VAL A 3 19.26 10.09 -9.42
C VAL A 3 20.43 10.28 -8.47
N SER A 4 20.57 11.48 -7.89
CA SER A 4 21.65 11.74 -6.92
C SER A 4 21.56 10.77 -5.74
N ARG A 5 22.70 10.38 -5.16
CA ARG A 5 22.74 9.45 -4.01
C ARG A 5 21.84 9.92 -2.87
N ARG A 6 21.80 11.23 -2.60
CA ARG A 6 20.94 11.83 -1.57
C ARG A 6 19.45 11.69 -1.89
N THR A 7 19.06 11.94 -3.13
CA THR A 7 17.67 11.78 -3.57
C THR A 7 17.24 10.31 -3.54
N PHE A 8 18.13 9.39 -3.90
CA PHE A 8 17.85 7.96 -3.80
C PHE A 8 17.62 7.52 -2.34
N ILE A 9 18.48 7.96 -1.42
CA ILE A 9 18.32 7.68 0.03
C ILE A 9 17.00 8.24 0.54
N CYS A 10 16.63 9.47 0.14
CA CYS A 10 15.36 10.07 0.51
C CYS A 10 14.18 9.19 0.07
N TRP A 11 14.13 8.77 -1.19
CA TRP A 11 13.09 7.87 -1.69
C TRP A 11 13.09 6.54 -0.96
N TRP A 12 14.25 5.98 -0.64
CA TRP A 12 14.34 4.75 0.11
C TRP A 12 13.61 4.83 1.46
N PHE A 13 13.79 5.94 2.20
CA PHE A 13 13.07 6.17 3.46
C PHE A 13 11.57 6.40 3.24
N VAL A 14 11.19 7.14 2.20
CA VAL A 14 9.76 7.37 1.86
C VAL A 14 9.06 6.04 1.62
N PHE A 15 9.60 5.19 0.75
CA PHE A 15 8.98 3.90 0.45
C PHE A 15 9.03 2.94 1.64
N LEU A 16 10.11 2.91 2.41
CA LEU A 16 10.16 2.13 3.64
C LEU A 16 9.04 2.58 4.60
N GLY A 17 8.86 3.89 4.75
CA GLY A 17 7.80 4.48 5.57
C GLY A 17 6.42 4.05 5.09
N VAL A 18 6.15 4.13 3.77
CA VAL A 18 4.91 3.65 3.16
C VAL A 18 4.67 2.17 3.50
N HIS A 19 5.64 1.28 3.27
CA HIS A 19 5.46 -0.14 3.59
C HIS A 19 5.26 -0.38 5.09
N LEU A 20 5.95 0.35 5.98
CA LEU A 20 5.79 0.25 7.42
C LEU A 20 4.38 0.66 7.85
N VAL A 21 3.91 1.83 7.41
CA VAL A 21 2.57 2.33 7.75
C VAL A 21 1.51 1.35 7.25
N THR A 22 1.59 0.91 5.99
CA THR A 22 0.63 -0.06 5.45
C THR A 22 0.68 -1.40 6.18
N CYS A 23 1.88 -1.91 6.49
CA CYS A 23 2.04 -3.16 7.23
C CYS A 23 1.43 -3.07 8.64
N CYS A 24 1.72 -1.99 9.36
CA CYS A 24 1.20 -1.75 10.70
C CYS A 24 -0.31 -1.56 10.69
N TYR A 25 -0.85 -0.77 9.75
CA TYR A 25 -2.29 -0.55 9.60
C TYR A 25 -3.03 -1.86 9.35
N ASN A 26 -2.56 -2.67 8.40
CA ASN A 26 -3.17 -3.96 8.10
C ASN A 26 -3.01 -4.96 9.25
N GLY A 27 -1.87 -4.97 9.93
CA GLY A 27 -1.66 -5.79 11.13
C GLY A 27 -2.61 -5.41 12.27
N ALA A 28 -2.82 -4.11 12.49
CA ALA A 28 -3.77 -3.60 13.48
C ALA A 28 -5.21 -3.97 13.12
N TYR A 29 -5.61 -3.86 11.85
CA TYR A 29 -6.92 -4.30 11.38
C TYR A 29 -7.14 -5.80 11.53
N ALA A 30 -6.13 -6.61 11.21
CA ALA A 30 -6.17 -8.05 11.41
C ALA A 30 -6.37 -8.40 12.88
N PHE A 31 -5.58 -7.78 13.77
CA PHE A 31 -5.70 -7.97 15.21
C PHE A 31 -7.08 -7.54 15.72
N PHE A 32 -7.53 -6.34 15.31
CA PHE A 32 -8.84 -5.80 15.62
C PHE A 32 -9.93 -6.82 15.27
N TYR A 33 -10.06 -7.24 14.01
CA TYR A 33 -11.10 -8.19 13.60
C TYR A 33 -11.00 -9.56 14.26
N TRP A 34 -9.80 -9.98 14.67
CA TRP A 34 -9.60 -11.24 15.41
C TRP A 34 -10.14 -11.18 16.84
N THR A 35 -9.98 -10.01 17.49
CA THR A 35 -10.46 -9.76 18.86
C THR A 35 -11.89 -9.22 18.92
N PHE A 36 -12.34 -8.57 17.86
CA PHE A 36 -13.59 -7.81 17.84
C PHE A 36 -14.82 -8.68 18.09
N ASN A 37 -14.81 -9.93 17.59
CA ASN A 37 -15.92 -10.87 17.77
C ASN A 37 -16.25 -11.16 19.24
N THR A 38 -15.30 -10.95 20.17
CA THR A 38 -15.51 -11.21 21.60
C THR A 38 -15.87 -9.96 22.39
N THR A 39 -16.10 -8.82 21.74
CA THR A 39 -16.40 -7.54 22.39
C THR A 39 -17.89 -7.25 22.45
N GLU A 40 -18.34 -6.56 23.49
CA GLU A 40 -19.73 -6.08 23.62
C GLU A 40 -20.08 -5.08 22.50
N THR A 41 -19.13 -4.22 22.09
CA THR A 41 -19.32 -3.32 20.95
C THR A 41 -19.68 -4.06 19.65
N SER A 42 -19.12 -5.26 19.41
CA SER A 42 -19.48 -6.07 18.24
C SER A 42 -20.95 -6.51 18.27
N TRP A 43 -21.49 -6.84 19.45
CA TRP A 43 -22.91 -7.20 19.59
C TRP A 43 -23.82 -6.02 19.28
N TYR A 44 -23.53 -4.83 19.83
CA TYR A 44 -24.29 -3.62 19.51
C TYR A 44 -24.26 -3.29 18.02
N LEU A 45 -23.09 -3.38 17.38
CA LEU A 45 -22.97 -3.07 15.96
C LEU A 45 -23.68 -4.10 15.07
N ALA A 46 -23.65 -5.38 15.45
CA ALA A 46 -24.45 -6.40 14.78
C ALA A 46 -25.95 -6.14 14.94
N PHE A 47 -26.40 -5.72 16.13
CA PHE A 47 -27.78 -5.35 16.41
C PHE A 47 -28.25 -4.15 15.57
N TYR A 48 -27.41 -3.12 15.43
CA TYR A 48 -27.71 -1.95 14.59
C TYR A 48 -27.41 -2.15 13.10
N HIS A 49 -27.04 -3.36 12.67
CA HIS A 49 -26.67 -3.68 11.28
C HIS A 49 -25.55 -2.79 10.71
N VAL A 50 -24.56 -2.45 11.55
CA VAL A 50 -23.40 -1.65 11.18
C VAL A 50 -22.20 -2.57 10.94
N GLY A 51 -21.71 -2.58 9.70
CA GLY A 51 -20.59 -3.42 9.30
C GLY A 51 -21.02 -4.81 8.80
N MET A 52 -20.04 -5.61 8.39
CA MET A 52 -20.24 -7.00 8.01
C MET A 52 -20.66 -7.86 9.23
N PRO A 53 -21.46 -8.92 9.04
CA PRO A 53 -21.78 -9.86 10.11
C PRO A 53 -20.55 -10.54 10.74
N PRO A 54 -20.62 -10.94 12.02
CA PRO A 54 -19.49 -11.55 12.74
C PRO A 54 -18.89 -12.81 12.08
N ASP A 55 -19.71 -13.59 11.36
CA ASP A 55 -19.28 -14.77 10.61
C ASP A 55 -18.15 -14.49 9.61
N TYR A 56 -18.03 -13.24 9.15
CA TYR A 56 -17.04 -12.83 8.15
C TYR A 56 -15.79 -12.17 8.74
N TYR A 57 -15.74 -11.89 10.05
CA TYR A 57 -14.59 -11.22 10.67
C TYR A 57 -13.28 -11.99 10.51
N GLY A 58 -13.32 -13.32 10.60
CA GLY A 58 -12.15 -14.16 10.35
C GLY A 58 -11.60 -14.02 8.93
N ILE A 59 -12.49 -13.97 7.92
CA ILE A 59 -12.09 -13.79 6.51
C ILE A 59 -11.48 -12.40 6.31
N ILE A 60 -12.11 -11.35 6.86
CA ILE A 60 -11.59 -9.98 6.80
C ILE A 60 -10.22 -9.90 7.46
N GLY A 61 -10.04 -10.52 8.63
CA GLY A 61 -8.76 -10.62 9.32
C GLY A 61 -7.69 -11.30 8.49
N ILE A 62 -7.99 -12.45 7.86
CA ILE A 62 -7.07 -13.17 6.97
C ILE A 62 -6.61 -12.29 5.80
N VAL A 63 -7.53 -11.57 5.15
CA VAL A 63 -7.18 -10.66 4.04
C VAL A 63 -6.18 -9.59 4.49
N HIS A 64 -6.38 -8.99 5.67
CA HIS A 64 -5.45 -8.01 6.23
C HIS A 64 -4.12 -8.64 6.65
N ILE A 65 -4.10 -9.88 7.16
CA ILE A 65 -2.84 -10.62 7.42
C ILE A 65 -2.06 -10.84 6.14
N LEU A 66 -2.72 -11.24 5.06
CA LEU A 66 -2.09 -11.44 3.76
C LEU A 66 -1.49 -10.13 3.25
N MET A 67 -2.25 -9.02 3.30
CA MET A 67 -1.74 -7.69 2.94
C MET A 67 -0.54 -7.30 3.80
N ALA A 68 -0.64 -7.37 5.13
CA ALA A 68 0.46 -7.07 6.04
C ALA A 68 1.71 -7.91 5.73
N SER A 69 1.54 -9.20 5.44
CA SER A 69 2.63 -10.11 5.11
C SER A 69 3.36 -9.70 3.83
N VAL A 70 2.63 -9.28 2.79
CA VAL A 70 3.24 -8.78 1.55
C VAL A 70 4.13 -7.57 1.83
N HIS A 71 3.64 -6.58 2.59
CA HIS A 71 4.45 -5.41 2.98
C HIS A 71 5.62 -5.77 3.90
N GLY A 72 5.41 -6.70 4.83
CA GLY A 72 6.47 -7.24 5.69
C GLY A 72 7.60 -7.86 4.89
N VAL A 73 7.29 -8.64 3.85
CA VAL A 73 8.30 -9.19 2.92
C VAL A 73 9.04 -8.07 2.19
N CYS A 74 8.35 -7.04 1.70
CA CYS A 74 9.00 -5.88 1.08
C CYS A 74 9.98 -5.18 2.04
N ILE A 75 9.57 -4.94 3.29
CA ILE A 75 10.43 -4.35 4.32
C ILE A 75 11.68 -5.21 4.55
N LEU A 76 11.51 -6.52 4.70
CA LEU A 76 12.61 -7.45 4.89
C LEU A 76 13.57 -7.46 3.70
N LEU A 77 13.06 -7.37 2.47
CA LEU A 77 13.89 -7.29 1.27
C LEU A 77 14.65 -5.96 1.20
N MET A 78 14.00 -4.83 1.47
CA MET A 78 14.62 -3.50 1.47
C MET A 78 15.70 -3.38 2.55
N VAL A 79 15.35 -3.68 3.80
CA VAL A 79 16.26 -3.55 4.95
C VAL A 79 17.33 -4.61 4.90
N GLY A 80 16.95 -5.88 4.72
CA GLY A 80 17.90 -7.00 4.66
C GLY A 80 18.86 -6.90 3.47
N GLY A 81 18.35 -6.51 2.30
CA GLY A 81 19.19 -6.24 1.12
C GLY A 81 20.14 -5.07 1.35
N SER A 82 19.67 -4.01 2.00
CA SER A 82 20.51 -2.83 2.29
C SER A 82 21.61 -3.12 3.31
N LEU A 83 21.31 -3.92 4.34
CA LEU A 83 22.29 -4.37 5.33
C LEU A 83 23.33 -5.32 4.73
N TRP A 84 22.90 -6.26 3.89
CA TRP A 84 23.79 -7.21 3.23
C TRP A 84 24.78 -6.49 2.30
N LEU A 85 24.28 -5.59 1.45
CA LEU A 85 25.08 -4.90 0.44
C LEU A 85 25.79 -3.65 0.98
N ARG A 86 25.54 -3.28 2.25
CA ARG A 86 26.03 -2.05 2.91
C ARG A 86 25.75 -0.78 2.12
N ASN A 87 24.69 -0.81 1.31
CA ASN A 87 24.22 0.28 0.47
C ASN A 87 22.70 0.23 0.45
N PHE A 88 22.04 1.38 0.35
CA PHE A 88 20.59 1.42 0.25
C PHE A 88 20.14 0.79 -1.07
N VAL A 89 19.30 -0.24 -1.01
CA VAL A 89 18.72 -0.92 -2.18
C VAL A 89 17.26 -1.26 -1.88
N PHE A 90 16.40 -1.18 -2.90
CA PHE A 90 14.98 -1.58 -2.81
C PHE A 90 14.82 -3.10 -2.79
N THR A 91 15.63 -3.82 -3.58
CA THR A 91 15.65 -5.29 -3.59
C THR A 91 17.09 -5.80 -3.72
N PRO A 92 17.46 -6.91 -3.05
CA PRO A 92 18.84 -7.42 -3.07
C PRO A 92 19.30 -7.96 -4.44
N TRP A 93 18.38 -8.01 -5.43
CA TRP A 93 18.57 -8.66 -6.72
C TRP A 93 18.89 -7.68 -7.87
N GLY A 94 18.61 -6.39 -7.67
CA GLY A 94 18.69 -5.38 -8.74
C GLY A 94 20.09 -5.21 -9.33
N GLU A 95 21.13 -5.17 -8.49
CA GLU A 95 22.52 -5.03 -8.97
C GLU A 95 23.07 -6.31 -9.61
N TYR A 96 22.66 -7.48 -9.09
CA TYR A 96 23.09 -8.78 -9.62
C TYR A 96 22.57 -9.02 -11.05
N ASN A 97 21.33 -8.65 -11.33
CA ASN A 97 20.75 -8.79 -12.67
C ASN A 97 21.32 -7.79 -13.67
N ASP A 98 21.59 -6.53 -13.28
CA ASP A 98 22.14 -5.52 -14.19
C ASP A 98 23.61 -5.80 -14.55
N ALA A 99 24.41 -6.31 -13.60
CA ALA A 99 25.77 -6.78 -13.86
C ALA A 99 25.80 -8.04 -14.73
N LYS A 100 24.90 -8.99 -14.49
CA LYS A 100 24.79 -10.22 -15.29
C LYS A 100 24.26 -9.95 -16.71
N PHE A 101 23.30 -9.04 -16.86
CA PHE A 101 22.78 -8.62 -18.17
C PHE A 101 23.85 -7.86 -18.96
N ARG A 102 24.59 -6.93 -18.33
CA ARG A 102 25.78 -6.31 -18.96
C ARG A 102 26.82 -7.34 -19.37
N LYS A 103 27.05 -8.36 -18.55
CA LYS A 103 28.01 -9.43 -18.85
C LYS A 103 27.54 -10.36 -19.99
N ILE A 104 26.23 -10.59 -20.12
CA ILE A 104 25.63 -11.31 -21.26
C ILE A 104 25.70 -10.46 -22.53
N LEU A 105 25.38 -9.16 -22.46
CA LEU A 105 25.44 -8.24 -23.59
C LEU A 105 26.87 -8.09 -24.11
N ASN A 106 27.85 -7.98 -23.20
CA ASN A 106 29.28 -7.93 -23.53
C ASN A 106 29.85 -9.32 -23.88
N GLY A 107 29.20 -10.40 -23.45
CA GLY A 107 29.55 -11.79 -23.76
C GLY A 107 29.03 -12.26 -25.12
N CYS A 108 27.91 -11.71 -25.59
CA CYS A 108 27.39 -11.95 -26.94
C CYS A 108 28.33 -11.46 -28.04
N THR A 109 29.27 -10.55 -27.73
CA THR A 109 30.32 -10.12 -28.66
C THR A 109 31.57 -11.00 -28.63
N MET A 110 31.71 -11.92 -27.66
CA MET A 110 32.98 -12.64 -27.44
C MET A 110 32.89 -14.11 -26.98
N GLN A 111 31.73 -14.78 -27.04
CA GLN A 111 31.62 -16.14 -26.51
C GLN A 111 30.75 -17.11 -27.34
N ALA A 112 30.89 -17.07 -28.67
CA ALA A 112 30.45 -18.16 -29.55
C ALA A 112 31.41 -19.37 -29.57
N LYS A 113 32.49 -19.36 -28.78
CA LYS A 113 33.42 -20.48 -28.68
C LYS A 113 33.88 -20.63 -27.23
N ILE A 114 33.89 -21.88 -26.77
CA ILE A 114 34.57 -22.42 -25.59
C ILE A 114 33.63 -22.73 -24.41
N THR A 115 33.52 -24.05 -24.16
CA THR A 115 33.12 -24.77 -22.94
C THR A 115 31.64 -24.73 -22.57
N GLU A 116 30.80 -25.76 -22.80
CA GLU A 116 31.04 -27.21 -22.83
C GLU A 116 32.11 -27.67 -21.82
N PHE A 117 31.83 -27.51 -20.53
CA PHE A 117 32.16 -28.47 -19.46
C PHE A 117 31.93 -27.82 -18.10
N ARG A 118 31.38 -28.60 -17.16
CA ARG A 118 31.15 -28.33 -15.72
C ARG A 118 30.02 -27.36 -15.35
N VAL A 119 29.04 -27.90 -14.63
CA VAL A 119 28.68 -27.55 -13.21
C VAL A 119 27.42 -28.36 -12.85
N LYS A 120 27.57 -29.46 -12.10
CA LYS A 120 27.33 -29.58 -10.64
C LYS A 120 25.92 -29.21 -10.18
N ARG A 121 25.24 -30.22 -9.60
CA ARG A 121 23.97 -30.22 -8.84
C ARG A 121 23.51 -28.82 -8.38
N VAL A 122 22.53 -28.28 -9.08
CA VAL A 122 21.77 -27.08 -8.66
C VAL A 122 20.57 -27.57 -7.84
N SER A 123 20.45 -27.14 -6.58
CA SER A 123 19.30 -27.51 -5.74
C SER A 123 17.98 -26.97 -6.34
N VAL A 124 16.89 -27.69 -6.13
CA VAL A 124 15.54 -27.30 -6.60
C VAL A 124 15.17 -25.89 -6.11
N SER A 125 15.57 -25.53 -4.89
CA SER A 125 15.42 -24.20 -4.29
C SER A 125 16.18 -23.10 -5.04
N ALA A 126 17.31 -23.39 -5.68
CA ALA A 126 18.02 -22.44 -6.53
C ALA A 126 17.38 -22.28 -7.92
N LYS A 127 16.76 -23.34 -8.47
CA LYS A 127 15.97 -23.25 -9.72
C LYS A 127 14.70 -22.43 -9.53
N VAL A 128 13.94 -22.67 -8.47
CA VAL A 128 12.72 -21.91 -8.14
C VAL A 128 13.06 -20.44 -7.91
N ARG A 129 14.10 -20.15 -7.14
CA ARG A 129 14.56 -18.78 -6.88
C ARG A 129 15.01 -18.06 -8.15
N LYS A 130 15.68 -18.78 -9.06
CA LYS A 130 16.11 -18.25 -10.37
C LYS A 130 14.93 -18.05 -11.32
N SER A 131 13.91 -18.90 -11.28
CA SER A 131 12.70 -18.76 -12.09
C SER A 131 11.86 -17.59 -11.60
N LEU A 132 11.66 -17.48 -10.29
CA LEU A 132 10.95 -16.35 -9.68
C LEU A 132 11.68 -15.04 -9.95
N SER A 133 13.01 -15.00 -9.80
CA SER A 133 13.78 -13.78 -10.08
C SER A 133 13.83 -13.39 -11.56
N MET A 134 13.69 -14.34 -12.50
CA MET A 134 13.57 -14.03 -13.93
C MET A 134 12.18 -13.45 -14.26
N VAL A 135 11.11 -14.05 -13.73
CA VAL A 135 9.74 -13.55 -13.95
C VAL A 135 9.54 -12.18 -13.29
N THR A 136 10.01 -12.00 -12.05
CA THR A 136 9.95 -10.69 -11.38
C THR A 136 10.78 -9.66 -12.13
N ALA A 137 11.98 -9.99 -12.61
CA ALA A 137 12.78 -9.06 -13.39
C ALA A 137 12.13 -8.69 -14.74
N GLU A 138 11.43 -9.61 -15.40
CA GLU A 138 10.77 -9.30 -16.68
C GLU A 138 9.54 -8.38 -16.50
N VAL A 139 8.89 -8.48 -15.34
CA VAL A 139 7.73 -7.66 -14.97
C VAL A 139 8.14 -6.30 -14.42
N THR A 140 9.13 -6.22 -13.52
CA THR A 140 9.47 -5.00 -12.75
C THR A 140 10.71 -4.23 -13.24
N ASN A 141 11.47 -4.76 -14.21
CA ASN A 141 12.64 -4.05 -14.74
C ASN A 141 12.23 -2.73 -15.41
N ARG A 142 13.18 -1.79 -15.49
CA ARG A 142 13.02 -0.43 -16.03
C ARG A 142 12.36 -0.37 -17.42
N TYR A 143 12.58 -1.41 -18.22
CA TYR A 143 12.02 -1.59 -19.57
C TYR A 143 11.01 -2.75 -19.65
N GLY A 144 10.70 -3.39 -18.52
CA GLY A 144 9.70 -4.46 -18.40
C GLY A 144 8.28 -3.95 -18.52
N PHE A 145 7.31 -4.84 -18.38
CA PHE A 145 5.89 -4.52 -18.61
C PHE A 145 5.36 -3.42 -17.65
N LEU A 146 5.80 -3.43 -16.37
CA LEU A 146 5.47 -2.40 -15.36
C LEU A 146 6.57 -1.34 -15.20
N GLY A 147 7.57 -1.33 -16.08
CA GLY A 147 8.70 -0.42 -16.00
C GLY A 147 8.33 1.03 -16.34
N VAL A 148 8.94 1.99 -15.64
CA VAL A 148 8.73 3.44 -15.83
C VAL A 148 9.04 3.92 -17.27
N ASN A 149 9.82 3.13 -18.03
CA ASN A 149 10.13 3.36 -19.45
C ASN A 149 9.54 2.28 -20.39
N GLY A 150 8.53 1.52 -19.95
CA GLY A 150 7.87 0.49 -20.77
C GLY A 150 6.94 1.05 -21.84
N LYS A 151 6.74 0.30 -22.94
CA LYS A 151 5.87 0.70 -24.08
C LYS A 151 4.41 0.92 -23.67
N TYR A 152 3.94 0.20 -22.65
CA TYR A 152 2.56 0.25 -22.15
C TYR A 152 2.38 1.18 -20.95
N PHE A 153 3.42 1.91 -20.54
CA PHE A 153 3.41 2.75 -19.34
C PHE A 153 2.22 3.73 -19.32
N HIS A 154 1.92 4.38 -20.44
CA HIS A 154 0.81 5.34 -20.53
C HIS A 154 -0.56 4.68 -20.35
N TRP A 155 -0.78 3.50 -20.92
CA TRP A 155 -2.04 2.77 -20.77
C TRP A 155 -2.23 2.22 -19.35
N ILE A 156 -1.16 1.67 -18.77
CA ILE A 156 -1.18 1.15 -17.40
C ILE A 156 -1.42 2.30 -16.42
N THR A 157 -0.69 3.42 -16.59
CA THR A 157 -0.87 4.62 -15.74
C THR A 157 -2.27 5.20 -15.88
N ALA A 158 -2.80 5.33 -17.11
CA ALA A 158 -4.17 5.83 -17.31
C ALA A 158 -5.23 4.90 -16.69
N SER A 159 -5.06 3.57 -16.82
CA SER A 159 -5.97 2.61 -16.18
C SER A 159 -5.91 2.69 -14.66
N ARG A 160 -4.71 2.87 -14.10
CA ARG A 160 -4.51 3.07 -12.66
C ARG A 160 -5.21 4.35 -12.21
N GLU A 161 -4.91 5.48 -12.83
CA GLU A 161 -5.47 6.78 -12.47
C GLU A 161 -7.01 6.76 -12.55
N LEU A 162 -7.58 6.04 -13.52
CA LEU A 162 -9.03 5.83 -13.62
C LEU A 162 -9.59 4.98 -12.47
N VAL A 163 -8.95 3.85 -12.15
CA VAL A 163 -9.36 2.99 -11.02
C VAL A 163 -9.22 3.75 -9.70
N GLU A 164 -8.10 4.42 -9.50
CA GLU A 164 -7.77 5.23 -8.33
C GLU A 164 -8.80 6.36 -8.13
N THR A 165 -9.09 7.13 -9.18
CA THR A 165 -10.11 8.19 -9.16
C THR A 165 -11.50 7.64 -8.87
N THR A 166 -11.85 6.48 -9.44
CA THR A 166 -13.15 5.84 -9.20
C THR A 166 -13.28 5.42 -7.73
N LEU A 167 -12.25 4.78 -7.19
CA LEU A 167 -12.20 4.34 -5.80
C LEU A 167 -12.19 5.54 -4.84
N GLN A 168 -11.46 6.62 -5.15
CA GLN A 168 -11.48 7.86 -4.38
C GLN A 168 -12.85 8.52 -4.43
N THR A 169 -13.54 8.49 -5.57
CA THR A 169 -14.90 9.02 -5.72
C THR A 169 -15.91 8.23 -4.89
N ILE A 170 -15.78 6.89 -4.86
CA ILE A 170 -16.60 6.04 -3.98
C ILE A 170 -16.34 6.37 -2.51
N GLN A 171 -15.07 6.53 -2.13
CA GLN A 171 -14.70 6.98 -0.78
C GLN A 171 -15.29 8.37 -0.49
N ALA A 172 -15.20 9.33 -1.40
CA ALA A 172 -15.73 10.69 -1.25
C ALA A 172 -17.25 10.68 -1.05
N TYR A 173 -17.97 9.90 -1.85
CA TYR A 173 -19.42 9.76 -1.74
C TYR A 173 -19.84 9.14 -0.41
N ARG A 174 -19.08 8.16 0.08
CA ARG A 174 -19.34 7.55 1.38
C ARG A 174 -19.04 8.52 2.52
N MET A 175 -17.92 9.25 2.44
CA MET A 175 -17.56 10.28 3.41
C MET A 175 -18.62 11.39 3.45
N SER A 176 -19.12 11.87 2.32
CA SER A 176 -20.15 12.93 2.29
C SER A 176 -21.50 12.50 2.88
N ARG A 177 -21.81 11.20 2.86
CA ARG A 177 -23.03 10.65 3.46
C ARG A 177 -22.88 10.31 4.95
N LEU A 178 -21.69 9.91 5.38
CA LEU A 178 -21.45 9.34 6.71
C LEU A 178 -20.76 10.29 7.69
N LEU A 179 -20.22 11.43 7.25
CA LEU A 179 -19.49 12.37 8.11
C LEU A 179 -20.37 13.49 8.65
N PRO A 180 -20.77 13.44 9.93
CA PRO A 180 -21.33 14.60 10.61
C PRO A 180 -20.25 15.55 11.15
N SER A 181 -18.96 15.14 11.16
CA SER A 181 -17.89 15.92 11.80
C SER A 181 -17.13 16.84 10.83
N LEU A 182 -17.04 18.11 11.22
CA LEU A 182 -16.37 19.18 10.44
C LEU A 182 -14.86 18.95 10.30
N CYS A 183 -14.23 18.23 11.23
CA CYS A 183 -12.79 17.96 11.19
C CYS A 183 -12.44 16.95 10.09
N LEU A 184 -13.21 15.85 10.04
CA LEU A 184 -13.03 14.80 9.03
C LEU A 184 -13.35 15.31 7.63
N ASP A 185 -14.42 16.09 7.49
CA ASP A 185 -14.79 16.72 6.21
C ASP A 185 -13.67 17.63 5.69
N ARG A 186 -13.15 18.54 6.52
CA ARG A 186 -12.04 19.43 6.16
C ARG A 186 -10.76 18.67 5.80
N PHE A 187 -10.39 17.67 6.61
CA PHE A 187 -9.21 16.86 6.33
C PHE A 187 -9.34 16.14 4.98
N TYR A 188 -10.50 15.53 4.73
CA TYR A 188 -10.75 14.80 3.49
C TYR A 188 -10.74 15.71 2.26
N VAL A 189 -11.37 16.88 2.33
CA VAL A 189 -11.35 17.88 1.25
C VAL A 189 -9.91 18.33 0.96
N VAL A 190 -9.11 18.60 1.99
CA VAL A 190 -7.70 18.98 1.80
C VAL A 190 -6.92 17.83 1.15
N ALA A 191 -7.10 16.59 1.60
CA ALA A 191 -6.45 15.43 1.02
C ALA A 191 -6.81 15.26 -0.47
N LEU A 192 -8.08 15.43 -0.83
CA LEU A 192 -8.57 15.35 -2.20
C LEU A 192 -7.98 16.45 -3.08
N VAL A 193 -7.97 17.71 -2.60
CA VAL A 193 -7.36 18.83 -3.33
C VAL A 193 -5.86 18.60 -3.55
N LEU A 194 -5.14 18.15 -2.52
CA LEU A 194 -3.71 17.83 -2.64
C LEU A 194 -3.45 16.72 -3.65
N ASN A 195 -4.32 15.70 -3.71
CA ASN A 195 -4.19 14.61 -4.65
C ASN A 195 -4.45 15.06 -6.10
N CYS A 196 -5.46 15.90 -6.32
CA CYS A 196 -5.72 16.46 -7.66
C CYS A 196 -4.61 17.43 -8.13
N TRP A 197 -3.95 18.11 -7.19
CA TRP A 197 -2.93 19.11 -7.51
C TRP A 197 -1.50 18.55 -7.51
N SER A 198 -1.27 17.36 -6.94
CA SER A 198 0.06 16.75 -6.81
C SER A 198 0.75 16.63 -8.17
N SER A 199 0.07 16.05 -9.15
CA SER A 199 0.59 15.79 -10.49
C SER A 199 0.88 17.12 -11.19
N ALA A 200 -0.06 18.06 -11.19
CA ALA A 200 0.12 19.39 -11.78
C ALA A 200 1.31 20.15 -11.17
N VAL A 201 1.42 20.16 -9.84
CA VAL A 201 2.51 20.81 -9.11
C VAL A 201 3.86 20.14 -9.40
N ILE A 202 3.91 18.81 -9.48
CA ILE A 202 5.14 18.08 -9.81
C ILE A 202 5.60 18.40 -11.24
N TYR A 203 4.69 18.41 -12.21
CA TYR A 203 5.03 18.72 -13.59
C TYR A 203 5.46 20.20 -13.78
N ALA A 204 4.85 21.14 -13.06
CA ALA A 204 5.21 22.55 -13.08
C ALA A 204 6.54 22.85 -12.34
N SER A 205 6.73 22.28 -11.15
CA SER A 205 7.84 22.61 -10.24
C SER A 205 9.15 21.89 -10.60
N CYS A 206 9.08 20.67 -11.14
CA CYS A 206 10.27 19.89 -11.52
C CYS A 206 10.79 20.22 -12.94
N TYR A 207 10.69 21.48 -13.39
CA TYR A 207 10.99 21.93 -14.76
C TYR A 207 12.37 21.51 -15.31
N ARG A 208 13.35 21.18 -14.44
CA ARG A 208 14.73 20.78 -14.81
C ARG A 208 15.08 19.28 -14.65
N GLY A 209 14.13 18.41 -14.27
CA GLY A 209 14.38 16.98 -14.06
C GLY A 209 14.18 16.11 -15.31
N SER A 210 14.88 14.97 -15.40
CA SER A 210 14.63 13.96 -16.45
C SER A 210 13.20 13.41 -16.37
N GLU A 211 12.60 13.10 -17.51
CA GLU A 211 11.20 12.69 -17.62
C GLU A 211 10.85 11.48 -16.74
N SER A 212 11.72 10.47 -16.68
CA SER A 212 11.54 9.30 -15.80
C SER A 212 11.49 9.67 -14.32
N ARG A 213 12.20 10.72 -13.88
CA ARG A 213 12.16 11.18 -12.47
C ARG A 213 10.85 11.88 -12.13
N LYS A 214 10.28 12.64 -13.08
CA LYS A 214 8.97 13.27 -12.92
C LYS A 214 7.89 12.21 -12.76
N ARG A 215 7.87 11.23 -13.67
CA ARG A 215 6.93 10.10 -13.64
C ARG A 215 7.01 9.31 -12.34
N PHE A 216 8.22 8.98 -11.88
CA PHE A 216 8.42 8.29 -10.61
C PHE A 216 7.99 9.11 -9.39
N THR A 217 8.28 10.41 -9.39
CA THR A 217 7.92 11.31 -8.27
C THR A 217 6.40 11.53 -8.20
N SER A 218 5.73 11.68 -9.35
CA SER A 218 4.26 11.74 -9.41
C SER A 218 3.65 10.48 -8.84
N LEU A 219 4.04 9.32 -9.38
CA LEU A 219 3.52 8.02 -8.94
C LEU A 219 3.68 7.78 -7.43
N ALA A 220 4.84 8.16 -6.87
CA ALA A 220 5.10 8.00 -5.45
C ALA A 220 4.32 9.01 -4.60
N CYS A 221 4.12 10.23 -5.08
CA CYS A 221 3.30 11.24 -4.41
C CYS A 221 1.83 10.84 -4.40
N ASP A 222 1.29 10.42 -5.54
CA ASP A 222 -0.10 9.99 -5.70
C ASP A 222 -0.38 8.79 -4.77
N CYS A 223 0.50 7.77 -4.80
CA CYS A 223 0.43 6.63 -3.88
C CYS A 223 0.48 7.04 -2.39
N THR A 224 1.30 8.03 -2.02
CA THR A 224 1.42 8.47 -0.62
C THR A 224 0.19 9.24 -0.18
N LEU A 225 -0.35 10.12 -1.04
CA LEU A 225 -1.53 10.92 -0.76
C LEU A 225 -2.78 10.05 -0.68
N ASP A 226 -2.90 9.04 -1.53
CA ASP A 226 -3.95 8.03 -1.45
C ASP A 226 -3.93 7.24 -0.14
N LEU A 227 -2.75 6.81 0.28
CA LEU A 227 -2.56 6.12 1.54
C LEU A 227 -3.00 7.01 2.70
N ILE A 228 -2.59 8.27 2.70
CA ILE A 228 -2.97 9.25 3.74
C ILE A 228 -4.48 9.50 3.71
N SER A 229 -5.08 9.65 2.53
CA SER A 229 -6.52 9.90 2.37
C SER A 229 -7.36 8.72 2.86
N SER A 230 -6.96 7.49 2.51
CA SER A 230 -7.69 6.27 2.86
C SER A 230 -7.50 5.82 4.31
N MET A 231 -6.28 5.87 4.84
CA MET A 231 -5.98 5.43 6.21
C MET A 231 -6.15 6.55 7.23
N GLY A 232 -5.84 7.80 6.86
CA GLY A 232 -5.86 8.94 7.77
C GLY A 232 -7.26 9.22 8.30
N VAL A 233 -8.29 9.11 7.45
CA VAL A 233 -9.68 9.30 7.86
C VAL A 233 -10.09 8.27 8.92
N THR A 234 -9.82 6.99 8.66
CA THR A 234 -10.05 5.91 9.64
C THR A 234 -9.35 6.20 10.96
N PHE A 235 -8.09 6.62 10.90
CA PHE A 235 -7.29 6.88 12.10
C PHE A 235 -7.86 8.03 12.93
N ILE A 236 -8.30 9.12 12.29
CA ILE A 236 -8.93 10.26 12.98
C ILE A 236 -10.22 9.83 13.67
N VAL A 237 -11.05 8.98 13.03
CA VAL A 237 -12.26 8.43 13.65
C VAL A 237 -11.88 7.62 14.89
N VAL A 238 -10.98 6.64 14.77
CA VAL A 238 -10.56 5.80 15.91
C VAL A 238 -10.02 6.64 17.07
N LEU A 239 -9.17 7.63 16.80
CA LEU A 239 -8.64 8.53 17.84
C LEU A 239 -9.72 9.37 18.52
N SER A 240 -10.82 9.67 17.84
CA SER A 240 -11.94 10.43 18.43
C SER A 240 -12.73 9.61 19.47
N TYR A 241 -12.69 8.27 19.35
CA TYR A 241 -13.41 7.35 20.23
C TYR A 241 -12.51 6.60 21.22
N VAL A 242 -11.19 6.53 20.99
CA VAL A 242 -10.27 5.74 21.85
C VAL A 242 -10.31 6.16 23.31
N GLY A 243 -10.47 7.46 23.60
CA GLY A 243 -10.55 7.97 24.98
C GLY A 243 -11.89 7.71 25.67
N GLN A 244 -12.91 7.27 24.91
CA GLN A 244 -14.25 6.93 25.41
C GLN A 244 -14.44 5.42 25.54
N TYR A 245 -13.52 4.61 25.00
CA TYR A 245 -13.57 3.16 25.04
C TYR A 245 -13.09 2.64 26.40
N ASP A 246 -13.90 1.82 27.05
CA ASP A 246 -13.56 1.12 28.28
C ASP A 246 -13.03 -0.29 27.96
N PRO A 247 -11.74 -0.57 28.18
CA PRO A 247 -11.16 -1.89 27.92
C PRO A 247 -11.72 -3.00 28.82
N ASP A 248 -12.22 -2.67 30.01
CA ASP A 248 -12.69 -3.67 30.99
C ASP A 248 -14.07 -4.21 30.60
N THR A 249 -14.96 -3.34 30.10
CA THR A 249 -16.28 -3.74 29.57
C THR A 249 -16.25 -4.03 28.08
N THR A 250 -15.12 -3.77 27.40
CA THR A 250 -14.96 -3.89 25.94
C THR A 250 -15.98 -3.08 25.14
N ASP A 251 -16.40 -1.94 25.68
CA ASP A 251 -17.48 -1.10 25.13
C ASP A 251 -17.26 0.39 25.42
N PHE A 252 -18.10 1.26 24.85
CA PHE A 252 -18.10 2.69 25.14
C PHE A 252 -18.88 3.05 26.43
N GLY A 253 -19.28 2.05 27.21
CA GLY A 253 -20.13 2.18 28.40
C GLY A 253 -21.62 2.29 28.07
N GLY A 254 -22.49 2.07 29.05
CA GLY A 254 -23.94 2.08 28.81
C GLY A 254 -24.50 3.47 28.47
N ASN A 255 -24.00 4.53 29.09
CA ASN A 255 -24.57 5.88 28.98
C ASN A 255 -24.52 6.48 27.55
N PRO A 256 -23.44 6.30 26.75
CA PRO A 256 -23.41 6.81 25.38
C PRO A 256 -24.41 6.15 24.43
N TRP A 257 -24.66 4.84 24.55
CA TRP A 257 -25.61 4.13 23.68
C TRP A 257 -27.06 4.61 23.83
N TYR A 258 -27.44 5.11 25.01
CA TYR A 258 -28.77 5.71 25.27
C TYR A 258 -28.91 7.17 24.81
N ASN A 259 -27.82 7.79 24.34
CA ASN A 259 -27.86 9.13 23.78
C ASN A 259 -28.02 9.05 22.25
N ASP A 260 -29.20 9.39 21.77
CA ASP A 260 -29.54 9.31 20.34
C ASP A 260 -28.59 10.11 19.44
N GLU A 261 -28.10 11.28 19.88
CA GLU A 261 -27.17 12.10 19.10
C GLU A 261 -25.80 11.44 19.00
N TRP A 262 -25.28 10.95 20.13
CA TRP A 262 -24.00 10.24 20.16
C TRP A 262 -24.07 8.94 19.36
N THR A 263 -25.11 8.13 19.59
CA THR A 263 -25.30 6.84 18.90
C THR A 263 -25.46 7.03 17.41
N ALA A 264 -26.27 7.99 16.95
CA ALA A 264 -26.41 8.27 15.52
C ALA A 264 -25.08 8.72 14.88
N ARG A 265 -24.28 9.54 15.58
CA ARG A 265 -22.95 9.94 15.11
C ARG A 265 -21.99 8.74 15.06
N ALA A 266 -21.89 7.98 16.15
CA ALA A 266 -20.98 6.84 16.27
C ALA A 266 -21.29 5.76 15.24
N LEU A 267 -22.57 5.40 15.04
CA LEU A 267 -22.96 4.39 14.04
C LEU A 267 -22.61 4.81 12.61
N ASN A 268 -22.75 6.09 12.26
CA ASN A 268 -22.35 6.59 10.94
C ASN A 268 -20.82 6.62 10.78
N GLU A 269 -20.08 7.05 11.80
CA GLU A 269 -18.62 7.13 11.74
C GLU A 269 -17.95 5.75 11.82
N PHE A 270 -18.52 4.79 12.56
CA PHE A 270 -18.05 3.41 12.59
C PHE A 270 -18.25 2.68 11.27
N GLN A 271 -19.26 3.05 10.48
CA GLN A 271 -19.36 2.59 9.10
C GLN A 271 -18.20 3.06 8.23
N ILE A 272 -17.40 4.05 8.63
CA ILE A 272 -16.19 4.43 7.90
C ILE A 272 -15.02 3.51 8.29
N VAL A 273 -14.91 3.16 9.58
CA VAL A 273 -13.83 2.32 10.10
C VAL A 273 -14.03 0.85 9.70
N LEU A 274 -15.25 0.34 9.90
CA LEU A 274 -15.59 -1.06 9.66
C LEU A 274 -15.76 -1.33 8.17
N ILE A 275 -15.42 -2.56 7.79
CA ILE A 275 -15.75 -3.13 6.51
C ILE A 275 -17.26 -3.39 6.49
N VAL A 276 -17.97 -2.66 5.63
CA VAL A 276 -19.45 -2.73 5.51
C VAL A 276 -19.89 -3.71 4.42
N SER A 277 -19.01 -4.02 3.45
CA SER A 277 -19.30 -4.97 2.39
C SER A 277 -18.02 -5.56 1.77
N TRP A 278 -18.18 -6.60 0.95
CA TRP A 278 -17.07 -7.13 0.15
C TRP A 278 -16.54 -6.13 -0.89
N SER A 279 -17.42 -5.31 -1.47
CA SER A 279 -17.01 -4.24 -2.39
C SER A 279 -16.22 -3.15 -1.66
N ASP A 280 -16.58 -2.85 -0.41
CA ASP A 280 -15.82 -1.97 0.46
C ASP A 280 -14.42 -2.54 0.75
N LEU A 281 -14.33 -3.80 1.15
CA LEU A 281 -13.04 -4.46 1.34
C LEU A 281 -12.19 -4.42 0.06
N ALA A 282 -12.78 -4.77 -1.08
CA ALA A 282 -12.12 -4.73 -2.38
C ALA A 282 -11.71 -3.30 -2.81
N SER A 283 -12.40 -2.27 -2.34
CA SER A 283 -12.03 -0.87 -2.61
C SER A 283 -10.82 -0.39 -1.81
N ARG A 284 -10.51 -1.04 -0.67
CA ARG A 284 -9.40 -0.69 0.23
C ARG A 284 -8.12 -1.46 -0.04
N VAL A 285 -8.21 -2.64 -0.64
CA VAL A 285 -7.06 -3.52 -0.97
C VAL A 285 -6.09 -2.91 -2.00
N PRO A 286 -6.54 -2.29 -3.11
CA PRO A 286 -5.66 -1.80 -4.19
C PRO A 286 -4.67 -0.72 -3.71
N TYR A 287 -5.14 0.22 -2.89
CA TYR A 287 -4.32 1.29 -2.31
C TYR A 287 -3.15 0.79 -1.48
N ASN A 288 -3.29 -0.40 -0.88
CA ASN A 288 -2.22 -1.02 -0.12
C ASN A 288 -1.20 -1.67 -1.06
N THR A 289 -1.61 -2.26 -2.18
CA THR A 289 -0.72 -3.06 -3.03
C THR A 289 0.14 -2.27 -4.03
N ASP A 290 -0.20 -1.03 -4.33
CA ASP A 290 0.48 -0.23 -5.36
C ASP A 290 2.00 -0.01 -5.17
N PRO A 291 2.54 0.18 -3.95
CA PRO A 291 3.99 0.29 -3.74
C PRO A 291 4.74 -1.01 -4.08
N VAL A 292 4.07 -2.16 -4.00
CA VAL A 292 4.64 -3.51 -4.16
C VAL A 292 4.91 -3.84 -5.63
N LEU A 293 4.10 -3.30 -6.55
CA LEU A 293 4.17 -3.61 -7.99
C LEU A 293 5.34 -2.94 -8.72
N HIS A 294 5.98 -1.94 -8.10
CA HIS A 294 6.97 -1.08 -8.76
C HIS A 294 8.39 -1.12 -8.14
N MET A 295 8.66 -2.06 -7.22
CA MET A 295 10.01 -2.40 -6.74
C MET A 295 10.59 -3.66 -7.41
#